data_AF-X1QLN7-F1
#
_entry.id   AF-X1QLN7-F1
#
_cell.length_a   1.000
_cell.length_b   1.000
_cell.length_c   1.000
_cell.angle_alpha   90.00
_cell.angle_beta   90.00
_cell.angle_gamma   90.00
#
_symmetry.space_group_name_H-M   'P 1'
#
loop_
_entity.id
_entity.type
_entity.pdbx_description
1 polymer ?
#
loop_
_entity_poly.entity_id
_entity_poly.type
_entity_poly.pdbx_seq_one_letter_code
_entity_poly.pdbx_strand_id
1 'polypeptide(L)' 'MSKYTELIPTIKKAVYAGGEILLENLGKLSQMDIDMKGKNDFVTKVDKESEKCIVGILKEKTPDFDILTEETAPVDM' A
#
# COMPACT_ATOMS: atom_id res chain seq x y z
N MET A 1 -9.93 3.21 -26.42
CA MET A 1 -9.68 2.83 -25.02
C MET A 1 -8.26 3.25 -24.67
N SER A 2 -8.04 3.74 -23.45
CA SER A 2 -6.68 4.07 -22.97
C SER A 2 -5.84 2.80 -22.89
N LYS A 3 -4.52 2.91 -23.16
CA LYS A 3 -3.50 1.84 -23.19
C LYS A 3 -3.43 0.98 -21.92
N TYR A 4 -4.07 1.38 -20.82
CA TYR A 4 -3.99 0.71 -19.51
C TYR A 4 -5.36 0.39 -18.92
N THR A 5 -6.42 0.44 -19.72
CA THR A 5 -7.79 0.20 -19.23
C THR A 5 -7.95 -1.21 -18.68
N GLU A 6 -7.22 -2.17 -19.24
CA GLU A 6 -7.13 -3.56 -18.81
C GLU A 6 -6.54 -3.75 -17.41
N LEU A 7 -5.82 -2.75 -16.87
CA LEU A 7 -5.25 -2.81 -15.53
C LEU A 7 -6.26 -2.42 -14.44
N ILE A 8 -7.37 -1.77 -14.79
CA ILE A 8 -8.36 -1.28 -13.82
C ILE A 8 -8.86 -2.39 -12.87
N PRO A 9 -9.21 -3.61 -13.33
CA PRO A 9 -9.63 -4.68 -12.43
C PRO A 9 -8.55 -5.06 -11.41
N THR A 10 -7.28 -5.13 -11.84
CA THR A 10 -6.14 -5.41 -10.97
C THR A 10 -5.93 -4.31 -9.94
N ILE A 11 -5.97 -3.04 -10.38
CA ILE A 11 -5.84 -1.88 -9.50
C ILE A 11 -6.96 -1.88 -8.45
N LYS A 12 -8.21 -2.12 -8.87
CA LYS A 12 -9.34 -2.23 -7.92
C LYS A 12 -9.10 -3.34 -6.90
N LYS A 13 -8.71 -4.53 -7.35
CA LYS A 13 -8.41 -5.65 -6.45
C LYS A 13 -7.36 -5.27 -5.40
N ALA A 14 -6.25 -4.64 -5.83
CA ALA A 14 -5.19 -4.21 -4.93
C ALA A 14 -5.70 -3.18 -3.91
N VAL A 15 -6.42 -2.15 -4.36
CA VAL A 15 -6.96 -1.10 -3.49
C VAL A 15 -7.96 -1.64 -2.47
N TYR A 16 -8.86 -2.55 -2.87
CA TYR A 16 -9.81 -3.16 -1.94
C TYR A 16 -9.11 -4.00 -0.88
N ALA A 17 -8.10 -4.78 -1.26
CA ALA A 17 -7.34 -5.61 -0.32
C ALA A 17 -6.56 -4.75 0.69
N GLY A 18 -5.88 -3.68 0.24
CA GLY A 18 -5.22 -2.74 1.15
C GLY A 18 -6.21 -2.02 2.07
N GLY A 19 -7.36 -1.60 1.53
CA GLY A 19 -8.42 -0.96 2.32
C GLY A 19 -9.04 -1.87 3.39
N GLU A 20 -9.16 -3.17 3.12
CA GLU A 20 -9.63 -4.15 4.10
C GLU A 20 -8.71 -4.20 5.33
N ILE A 21 -7.39 -4.19 5.12
CA ILE A 21 -6.41 -4.12 6.22
C ILE A 21 -6.62 -2.87 7.08
N LEU A 22 -6.86 -1.71 6.45
CA LEU A 22 -7.12 -0.47 7.19
C LEU A 22 -8.41 -0.58 8.02
N LEU A 23 -9.50 -1.09 7.43
CA LEU A 23 -10.79 -1.22 8.08
C LEU A 23 -10.76 -2.23 9.24
N GLU A 24 -10.07 -3.35 9.06
CA GLU A 24 -9.91 -4.37 10.09
C GLU A 24 -9.15 -3.85 11.31
N ASN A 25 -8.25 -2.89 11.15
CA ASN A 25 -7.44 -2.32 12.23
C ASN A 25 -8.01 -1.00 12.79
N LEU A 26 -9.13 -0.52 12.26
CA LEU A 26 -9.75 0.73 12.71
C LEU A 26 -10.12 0.65 14.21
N GLY A 27 -9.59 1.60 14.98
CA GLY A 27 -9.81 1.67 16.43
C GLY A 27 -9.02 0.65 17.25
N LYS A 28 -8.11 -0.12 16.64
CA LYS A 28 -7.30 -1.15 17.32
C LYS A 28 -5.84 -0.76 17.54
N LEU A 29 -5.40 0.36 16.95
CA LEU A 29 -4.01 0.82 17.01
C LEU A 29 -3.64 1.33 18.41
N SER A 30 -2.42 1.02 18.81
CA SER A 30 -1.78 1.55 20.01
C SER A 30 -0.67 2.54 19.65
N GLN A 31 -0.12 3.25 20.64
CA GLN A 31 1.03 4.13 20.43
C GLN A 31 2.27 3.40 19.91
N MET A 32 2.41 2.09 20.18
CA MET A 32 3.53 1.30 19.68
C MET A 32 3.43 0.98 18.19
N ASP A 33 2.25 1.19 17.59
CA ASP A 33 2.00 0.96 16.17
C ASP A 33 2.24 2.23 15.32
N ILE A 34 2.68 3.33 15.93
CA ILE A 34 2.84 4.64 15.28
C ILE A 34 4.32 5.05 15.31
N ASP A 35 4.88 5.30 14.13
CA ASP A 35 6.18 5.92 13.95
C ASP A 35 6.00 7.39 13.51
N MET A 36 6.97 8.25 13.84
CA MET A 36 7.02 9.65 13.39
C MET A 36 8.19 9.82 12.41
N LYS A 37 7.88 10.04 11.13
CA LYS A 37 8.86 10.26 10.05
C LYS A 37 9.46 11.67 10.09
N GLY A 38 8.68 12.62 10.60
CA GLY A 38 9.05 14.03 10.71
C GLY A 38 8.09 14.81 11.60
N LYS A 39 8.32 16.12 11.74
CA LYS A 39 7.43 16.95 12.56
C LYS A 39 6.01 16.95 11.98
N ASN A 40 5.05 16.44 12.75
CA ASN A 40 3.65 16.24 12.35
C ASN A 40 3.45 15.28 11.16
N ASP A 41 4.40 14.36 10.94
CA ASP A 41 4.36 13.35 9.88
C ASP A 41 4.47 11.97 10.52
N PHE A 42 3.36 11.22 10.47
CA PHE A 42 3.19 9.95 11.15
C PHE A 42 2.87 8.85 10.15
N VAL A 43 3.43 7.68 10.39
CA VAL A 43 3.10 6.45 9.67
C VAL A 43 2.78 5.39 10.70
N THR A 44 1.77 4.57 10.43
CA THR A 44 1.45 3.42 11.27
C THR A 44 1.97 2.13 10.67
N LYS A 45 2.10 1.11 11.51
CA LYS A 45 2.34 -0.26 11.05
C LYS A 45 1.31 -0.70 9.99
N VAL A 46 0.07 -0.26 10.14
CA VAL A 46 -1.05 -0.62 9.25
C VAL A 46 -0.97 0.09 7.89
N ASP A 47 -0.42 1.31 7.83
CA ASP A 47 -0.12 1.97 6.55
C ASP A 47 0.92 1.16 5.75
N LYS A 48 1.99 0.71 6.42
CA LYS A 48 3.03 -0.14 5.82
C LYS A 48 2.48 -1.49 5.35
N GLU A 49 1.59 -2.11 6.12
CA GLU A 49 0.95 -3.38 5.76
C GLU A 49 0.02 -3.23 4.55
N SER A 50 -0.79 -2.16 4.53
CA SER A 50 -1.66 -1.82 3.41
C SER A 50 -0.86 -1.58 2.12
N GLU A 51 0.19 -0.76 2.19
CA GLU A 51 1.09 -0.50 1.06
C GLU A 51 1.72 -1.80 0.54
N LYS A 52 2.28 -2.62 1.43
CA LYS A 52 2.89 -3.90 1.06
C LYS A 52 1.91 -4.85 0.37
N CYS A 53 0.65 -4.89 0.82
CA CYS A 53 -0.41 -5.68 0.18
C CYS A 53 -0.70 -5.20 -1.24
N ILE A 54 -0.88 -3.88 -1.42
CA ILE A 54 -1.14 -3.27 -2.72
C ILE A 54 0.02 -3.55 -3.68
N VAL A 55 1.26 -3.28 -3.25
CA VAL A 55 2.47 -3.50 -4.04
C VAL A 55 2.59 -4.97 -4.46
N GLY A 56 2.37 -5.91 -3.54
CA GLY A 56 2.44 -7.34 -3.84
C GLY A 56 1.48 -7.75 -4.96
N ILE A 57 0.23 -7.30 -4.90
CA ILE A 57 -0.79 -7.61 -5.92
C ILE A 57 -0.45 -6.97 -7.27
N LEU A 58 0.01 -5.70 -7.25
CA LEU A 58 0.39 -5.00 -8.48
C LEU A 58 1.61 -5.65 -9.12
N LYS A 59 2.71 -5.89 -8.37
CA LYS A 59 3.93 -6.54 -8.90
C LYS A 59 3.65 -7.90 -9.52
N GLU A 60 2.78 -8.72 -8.93
CA GLU A 60 2.41 -10.03 -9.49
C GLU A 60 1.78 -9.91 -10.90
N LYS A 61 1.01 -8.84 -11.15
CA LYS A 61 0.28 -8.64 -12.41
C LYS A 61 0.95 -7.69 -13.39
N THR A 62 1.89 -6.87 -12.93
CA THR A 62 2.64 -5.91 -13.74
C THR A 62 4.14 -6.02 -13.43
N PRO A 63 4.79 -7.17 -13.73
CA PRO A 63 6.20 -7.39 -13.38
C PRO A 63 7.17 -6.44 -14.10
N ASP A 64 6.76 -5.88 -15.24
CA ASP A 64 7.58 -4.95 -16.04
C ASP A 64 7.46 -3.49 -15.57
N PHE A 65 6.63 -3.22 -14.55
CA PHE A 65 6.37 -1.86 -14.07
C PHE A 65 7.19 -1.60 -12.81
N ASP A 66 7.91 -0.49 -12.82
CA ASP A 66 8.43 0.09 -11.59
C ASP A 66 7.28 0.62 -10.73
N ILE A 67 7.39 0.42 -9.41
CA ILE A 67 6.42 0.92 -8.44
C ILE A 67 7.15 1.85 -7.49
N LEU A 68 6.64 3.08 -7.39
CA LEU A 68 7.09 4.06 -6.41
C LEU A 68 6.05 4.12 -5.29
N THR A 69 6.51 4.05 -4.05
CA THR A 69 5.64 4.17 -2.87
C THR A 69 6.20 5.14 -1.85
N GLU A 70 5.43 5.41 -0.79
CA GLU A 70 5.78 6.40 0.22
C GLU A 70 6.60 5.78 1.34
N GLU A 71 6.27 4.55 1.75
CA GLU A 71 6.87 3.90 2.93
C GLU A 71 8.00 2.93 2.60
N THR A 72 8.06 2.42 1.38
CA THR A 72 9.05 1.45 0.94
C THR A 72 10.03 2.09 -0.03
N ALA A 73 11.31 2.09 0.31
CA ALA A 73 12.33 2.56 -0.61
C ALA A 73 12.43 1.63 -1.83
N PRO A 74 12.77 2.13 -3.03
CA PRO A 74 12.90 1.30 -4.23
C PRO A 74 13.90 0.14 -4.10
N VAL A 75 14.88 0.27 -3.21
CA VAL A 75 15.90 -0.77 -2.95
C VAL A 75 15.38 -1.94 -2.12
N ASP A 76 14.27 -1.74 -1.39
CA ASP A 76 13.70 -2.72 -0.47
C ASP A 76 12.49 -3.46 -1.06
N MET A 77 12.22 -3.22 -2.36
CA MET A 77 10.98 -3.59 -3.02
C MET A 77 11.11 -4.87 -3.84
#